data_AF-A7VDL5-F1
#
_entry.id   AF-A7VDL5-F1
#
_cell.length_a   1.000
_cell.length_b   1.000
_cell.length_c   1.000
_cell.angle_alpha   90.00
_cell.angle_beta   90.00
_cell.angle_gamma   90.00
#
_symmetry.space_group_name_H-M   'P 1'
#
loop_
_entity.id
_entity.type
_entity.pdbx_description
1 polymer ?
#
loop_
_entity_poly.entity_id
_entity_poly.type
_entity_poly.pdbx_seq_one_letter_code
_entity_poly.pdbx_strand_id
1 'polypeptide(L)'
;MVFSSLTFLYIFLPVTLVIYYIVPKQLRNLFILISGLFFYAWGEPIYVFVLIASTMIDYFAGLVIYKAGDRQALRKVALIISMVMNLSLLGFFKYSNFIIENINNIFGTHYGSPTSLLPIGISFFTFQSMSYTIDLYRKNISVQKNPITFAAFVTLFPQIVAGPIVRYEDVAAELNERVIDIDLIWEGVLRFAVGLSKKVLIANNIGVVWTNVKAMDLSALPVATAWLGIAAYTLQIYFDFSGYSDMAIGLGKMLGFHFPENFNYPYMSKSISEFWRRWHMTLSGWFKSYVYFPLGGSRKGLARTIFNTAVVWFLTGVWHGASWNFILWGSLYGVLIIIEKLVTTALTKAGKQDIFTKIPSIIKRVYAIVLVMLGWVLFDTSTIAQAFSYMGRMFRFGSSFYDSYTIYILVNFGLLFIIAIIGSTDLPKKLATKLADKVPAVGNYGSVILMAILMLLSTAYLVNASYNPFLYFNF
;
A
#
# COMPACT_ATOMS: atom_id res chain seq x y z
N MET A 1 -11.59 0.41 -12.61
CA MET A 1 -12.09 -0.96 -12.31
C MET A 1 -11.31 -1.54 -11.14
N VAL A 2 -11.74 -2.66 -10.55
CA VAL A 2 -10.96 -3.40 -9.53
C VAL A 2 -10.41 -4.68 -10.15
N PHE A 3 -9.16 -5.07 -9.82
CA PHE A 3 -8.53 -6.27 -10.37
C PHE A 3 -9.25 -7.57 -10.01
N SER A 4 -9.91 -7.61 -8.84
CA SER A 4 -10.73 -8.74 -8.40
C SER A 4 -12.18 -8.69 -8.93
N SER A 5 -12.45 -8.03 -10.06
CA SER A 5 -13.77 -8.05 -10.71
C SER A 5 -13.79 -8.98 -11.91
N LEU A 6 -14.92 -9.67 -12.14
CA LEU A 6 -15.08 -10.56 -13.30
C LEU A 6 -14.93 -9.78 -14.62
N THR A 7 -15.44 -8.55 -14.68
CA THR A 7 -15.27 -7.65 -15.83
C THR A 7 -13.79 -7.36 -16.10
N PHE A 8 -12.98 -7.13 -15.06
CA PHE A 8 -11.55 -6.95 -15.25
C PHE A 8 -10.88 -8.24 -15.75
N LEU A 9 -11.12 -9.36 -15.05
CA LEU A 9 -10.44 -10.63 -15.29
C LEU A 9 -10.72 -11.25 -16.66
N TYR A 10 -11.98 -11.20 -17.10
CA TYR A 10 -12.44 -11.97 -18.26
C TYR A 10 -12.76 -11.11 -19.48
N ILE A 11 -12.84 -9.78 -19.33
CA ILE A 11 -13.13 -8.87 -20.44
C ILE A 11 -11.98 -7.89 -20.63
N PHE A 12 -11.75 -6.99 -19.67
CA PHE A 12 -10.78 -5.91 -19.84
C PHE A 12 -9.34 -6.44 -20.01
N LEU A 13 -8.88 -7.33 -19.14
CA LEU A 13 -7.50 -7.81 -19.16
C LEU A 13 -7.18 -8.63 -20.43
N PRO A 14 -7.95 -9.65 -20.83
CA PRO A 14 -7.67 -10.41 -22.06
C PRO A 14 -7.68 -9.52 -23.30
N VAL A 15 -8.70 -8.65 -23.44
CA VAL A 15 -8.79 -7.71 -24.57
C VAL A 15 -7.59 -6.77 -24.60
N THR A 16 -7.21 -6.23 -23.43
CA THR A 16 -6.07 -5.31 -23.32
C THR A 16 -4.77 -5.99 -23.72
N LEU A 17 -4.50 -7.20 -23.24
CA LEU A 17 -3.29 -7.95 -23.58
C LEU A 17 -3.24 -8.34 -25.07
N VAL A 18 -4.34 -8.83 -25.63
CA VAL A 18 -4.41 -9.18 -27.07
C VAL A 18 -4.09 -7.97 -27.92
N ILE A 19 -4.74 -6.83 -27.68
CA ILE A 19 -4.46 -5.61 -28.44
C ILE A 19 -3.02 -5.14 -28.20
N TYR A 20 -2.54 -5.16 -26.96
CA TYR A 20 -1.20 -4.72 -26.61
C TYR A 20 -0.09 -5.45 -27.39
N TYR A 21 -0.23 -6.76 -27.59
CA TYR A 21 0.76 -7.55 -28.33
C TYR A 21 0.65 -7.41 -29.86
N ILE A 22 -0.52 -7.05 -30.38
CA ILE A 22 -0.73 -6.78 -31.81
C ILE A 22 -0.24 -5.36 -32.18
N VAL A 23 -0.35 -4.41 -31.25
CA VAL A 23 0.03 -3.01 -31.50
C VAL A 23 1.55 -2.88 -31.76
N PRO A 24 1.97 -2.15 -32.81
CA PRO A 24 3.38 -1.87 -33.09
C PRO A 24 4.10 -1.26 -31.89
N LYS A 25 5.38 -1.59 -31.71
CA LYS A 25 6.19 -1.16 -30.55
C LYS A 25 6.10 0.35 -30.28
N GLN A 26 6.08 1.17 -31.33
CA GLN A 26 6.02 2.63 -31.27
C GLN A 26 4.70 3.18 -30.70
N LEU A 27 3.61 2.43 -30.85
CA LEU A 27 2.27 2.81 -30.41
C LEU A 27 1.89 2.21 -29.04
N ARG A 28 2.73 1.35 -28.47
CA ARG A 28 2.42 0.67 -27.20
C ARG A 28 2.21 1.65 -26.04
N ASN A 29 2.95 2.76 -25.98
CA ASN A 29 2.74 3.77 -24.94
C ASN A 29 1.42 4.51 -25.12
N LEU A 30 1.03 4.79 -26.38
CA LEU A 30 -0.29 5.37 -26.66
C LEU A 30 -1.40 4.41 -26.24
N PHE A 31 -1.23 3.11 -26.51
CA PHE A 31 -2.19 2.11 -26.06
C PHE A 31 -2.25 1.97 -24.53
N ILE A 32 -1.11 2.01 -23.84
CA ILE A 32 -1.06 2.04 -22.36
C ILE A 32 -1.81 3.26 -21.83
N LEU A 33 -1.61 4.43 -22.43
CA LEU A 33 -2.34 5.66 -22.07
C LEU A 33 -3.85 5.48 -22.23
N ILE A 34 -4.31 5.02 -23.40
CA ILE A 34 -5.74 4.86 -23.68
C ILE A 34 -6.37 3.81 -22.75
N SER A 35 -5.75 2.63 -22.61
CA SER A 35 -6.25 1.57 -21.73
C SER A 35 -6.22 1.99 -20.26
N GLY A 36 -5.20 2.75 -19.84
CA GLY A 36 -5.06 3.37 -18.54
C GLY A 36 -6.20 4.31 -18.20
N LEU A 37 -6.47 5.27 -19.10
CA LEU A 37 -7.56 6.22 -18.95
C LEU A 37 -8.92 5.52 -18.94
N PHE A 38 -9.14 4.52 -19.79
CA PHE A 38 -10.38 3.73 -19.81
C PHE A 38 -10.58 2.96 -18.50
N PHE A 39 -9.52 2.29 -18.01
CA PHE A 39 -9.56 1.56 -16.74
C PHE A 39 -9.94 2.46 -15.56
N TYR A 40 -9.37 3.66 -15.52
CA TYR A 40 -9.63 4.65 -14.49
C TYR A 40 -11.06 5.23 -14.61
N ALA A 41 -11.44 5.68 -15.81
CA ALA A 41 -12.73 6.31 -16.09
C ALA A 41 -13.92 5.36 -15.89
N TRP A 42 -13.71 4.04 -15.93
CA TRP A 42 -14.76 3.06 -15.59
C TRP A 42 -15.33 3.23 -14.18
N GLY A 43 -14.49 3.63 -13.22
CA GLY A 43 -14.94 3.96 -11.87
C GLY A 43 -15.16 5.45 -11.68
N GLU A 44 -14.27 6.27 -12.23
CA GLU A 44 -14.19 7.71 -11.97
C GLU A 44 -14.21 8.54 -13.27
N PRO A 45 -15.35 8.58 -14.01
CA PRO A 45 -15.40 9.18 -15.35
C PRO A 45 -15.14 10.69 -15.35
N ILE A 46 -15.50 11.40 -14.27
CA ILE A 46 -15.28 12.84 -14.15
C ILE A 46 -13.83 13.13 -13.71
N TYR A 47 -13.28 12.36 -12.78
CA TYR A 47 -11.95 12.67 -12.23
C TYR A 47 -10.79 12.26 -13.12
N VAL A 48 -11.04 11.58 -14.24
CA VAL A 48 -10.02 11.36 -15.27
C VAL A 48 -9.47 12.70 -15.78
N PHE A 49 -10.29 13.76 -15.80
CA PHE A 49 -9.82 15.11 -16.19
C PHE A 49 -8.84 15.71 -15.18
N VAL A 50 -9.03 15.44 -13.87
CA VAL A 50 -8.10 15.88 -12.82
C VAL A 50 -6.75 15.17 -12.97
N LEU A 51 -6.79 13.86 -13.22
CA LEU A 51 -5.61 13.04 -13.49
C LEU A 51 -4.82 13.55 -14.71
N ILE A 52 -5.50 13.81 -15.83
CA ILE A 52 -4.87 14.35 -17.04
C ILE A 52 -4.30 15.74 -16.78
N ALA A 53 -5.04 16.62 -16.10
CA ALA A 53 -4.59 17.97 -15.79
C ALA A 53 -3.33 17.97 -14.91
N SER A 54 -3.32 17.19 -13.81
CA SER A 54 -2.15 17.01 -12.95
C SER A 54 -0.95 16.47 -13.73
N THR A 55 -1.17 15.45 -14.57
CA THR A 55 -0.13 14.87 -15.45
C THR A 55 0.47 15.93 -16.38
N MET A 56 -0.36 16.73 -17.04
CA MET A 56 0.12 17.75 -17.98
C MET A 56 0.89 18.86 -17.26
N ILE A 57 0.44 19.28 -16.08
CA ILE A 57 1.15 20.28 -15.25
C ILE A 57 2.58 19.81 -14.95
N ASP A 58 2.73 18.56 -14.49
CA ASP A 58 4.05 18.03 -14.14
C ASP A 58 4.94 17.77 -15.34
N TYR A 59 4.35 17.35 -16.46
CA TYR A 59 5.05 17.24 -17.73
C TYR A 59 5.65 18.59 -18.16
N PHE A 60 4.84 19.66 -18.19
CA PHE A 60 5.30 20.99 -18.57
C PHE A 60 6.28 21.58 -17.56
N ALA A 61 6.04 21.40 -16.25
CA ALA A 61 7.00 21.79 -15.22
C ALA A 61 8.35 21.11 -15.44
N GLY A 62 8.35 19.81 -15.78
CA GLY A 62 9.56 19.08 -16.14
C GLY A 62 10.28 19.67 -17.36
N LEU A 63 9.55 20.01 -18.43
CA LEU A 63 10.12 20.68 -19.60
C LEU A 63 10.73 22.04 -19.27
N VAL A 64 10.09 22.83 -18.39
CA VAL A 64 10.62 24.11 -17.93
C VAL A 64 11.90 23.92 -17.11
N ILE A 65 11.93 22.97 -16.17
CA ILE A 65 13.13 22.62 -15.39
C ILE A 65 14.28 22.24 -16.32
N TYR A 66 14.01 21.45 -17.37
CA TYR A 66 15.00 21.07 -18.36
C TYR A 66 15.50 22.27 -19.18
N LYS A 67 14.60 23.05 -19.78
CA LYS A 67 14.95 24.22 -20.63
C LYS A 67 15.64 25.33 -19.83
N ALA A 68 15.39 25.43 -18.53
CA ALA A 68 16.04 26.39 -17.66
C ALA A 68 17.57 26.19 -17.55
N GLY A 69 18.10 25.00 -17.90
CA GLY A 69 19.53 24.71 -17.83
C GLY A 69 20.07 24.92 -16.42
N ASP A 70 21.02 25.84 -16.25
CA ASP A 70 21.64 26.20 -14.96
C ASP A 70 20.95 27.38 -14.25
N ARG A 71 19.84 27.92 -14.79
CA ARG A 71 19.06 28.99 -14.16
C ARG A 71 18.29 28.44 -12.95
N GLN A 72 18.98 28.36 -11.81
CA GLN A 72 18.47 27.70 -10.60
C GLN A 72 17.15 28.29 -10.08
N ALA A 73 16.98 29.60 -10.18
CA ALA A 73 15.73 30.27 -9.77
C ALA A 73 14.53 29.76 -10.58
N LEU A 74 14.66 29.67 -11.91
CA LEU A 74 13.58 29.20 -12.79
C LEU A 74 13.27 27.72 -12.55
N ARG A 75 14.29 26.88 -12.38
CA ARG A 75 14.12 25.46 -12.01
C ARG A 75 13.34 25.33 -10.70
N LYS A 76 13.68 26.14 -9.70
CA LYS A 76 13.06 26.13 -8.38
C LYS A 76 11.60 26.59 -8.45
N VAL A 77 11.30 27.65 -9.21
CA VAL A 77 9.92 28.12 -9.41
C VAL A 77 9.07 27.05 -10.09
N ALA A 78 9.56 26.42 -11.16
CA ALA A 78 8.84 25.35 -11.85
C ALA A 78 8.57 24.14 -10.94
N LEU A 79 9.55 23.74 -10.12
CA LEU A 79 9.36 22.71 -9.10
C LEU A 79 8.31 23.11 -8.07
N ILE A 80 8.37 24.34 -7.54
CA ILE A 80 7.42 24.84 -6.54
C ILE A 80 6.01 24.85 -7.11
N ILE A 81 5.82 25.30 -8.36
CA ILE A 81 4.50 25.29 -9.02
C ILE A 81 3.96 23.86 -9.11
N SER A 82 4.76 22.90 -9.60
CA SER A 82 4.37 21.49 -9.67
C SER A 82 3.98 20.93 -8.30
N MET A 83 4.79 21.17 -7.26
CA MET A 83 4.52 20.71 -5.91
C MET A 83 3.26 21.35 -5.32
N VAL A 84 3.11 22.67 -5.46
CA VAL A 84 1.95 23.41 -4.93
C VAL A 84 0.67 22.93 -5.60
N MET A 85 0.66 22.76 -6.93
CA MET A 85 -0.53 22.25 -7.63
C MET A 85 -0.93 20.85 -7.17
N ASN A 86 0.03 19.92 -7.11
CA ASN A 86 -0.24 18.55 -6.65
C ASN A 86 -0.72 18.48 -5.20
N LEU A 87 -0.04 19.21 -4.30
CA LEU A 87 -0.44 19.27 -2.90
C LEU A 87 -1.76 20.01 -2.70
N SER A 88 -2.11 20.96 -3.57
CA SER A 88 -3.40 21.66 -3.53
C SER A 88 -4.54 20.76 -3.98
N LEU A 89 -4.34 19.93 -5.01
CA LEU A 89 -5.33 18.91 -5.41
C LEU A 89 -5.57 17.92 -4.27
N LEU A 90 -4.51 17.42 -3.65
CA LEU A 90 -4.62 16.54 -2.49
C LEU A 90 -5.28 17.27 -1.29
N GLY A 91 -4.87 18.52 -1.04
CA GLY A 91 -5.45 19.46 -0.08
C GLY A 91 -6.97 19.58 -0.20
N PHE A 92 -7.41 19.89 -1.41
CA PHE A 92 -8.82 20.12 -1.73
C PHE A 92 -9.64 18.84 -1.67
N PHE A 93 -9.24 17.77 -2.35
CA PHE A 93 -10.07 16.56 -2.42
C PHE A 93 -9.99 15.69 -1.16
N LYS A 94 -8.84 15.63 -0.48
CA LYS A 94 -8.65 14.75 0.67
C LYS A 94 -8.88 15.43 2.01
N TYR A 95 -8.43 16.68 2.18
CA TYR A 95 -8.36 17.30 3.52
C TYR A 95 -9.35 18.44 3.76
N SER A 96 -10.02 18.96 2.73
CA SER A 96 -10.91 20.12 2.86
C SER A 96 -12.05 19.89 3.85
N ASN A 97 -12.71 18.73 3.81
CA ASN A 97 -13.78 18.37 4.74
C ASN A 97 -13.27 18.30 6.18
N PHE A 98 -12.12 17.66 6.42
CA PHE A 98 -11.51 17.60 7.75
C PHE A 98 -11.14 18.99 8.27
N ILE A 99 -10.60 19.87 7.42
CA ILE A 99 -10.27 21.25 7.81
C ILE A 99 -11.55 22.02 8.19
N ILE A 100 -12.59 21.95 7.36
CA ILE A 100 -13.88 22.61 7.61
C ILE A 100 -14.53 22.08 8.88
N GLU A 101 -14.51 20.77 9.11
CA GLU A 101 -15.05 20.15 10.32
C GLU A 101 -14.35 20.68 11.58
N ASN A 102 -13.01 20.79 11.57
CA ASN A 102 -12.29 21.37 12.71
C ASN A 102 -12.58 22.87 12.89
N ILE A 103 -12.74 23.64 11.81
CA ILE A 103 -13.15 25.06 11.88
C ILE A 103 -14.55 25.19 12.50
N ASN A 104 -15.50 24.36 12.05
CA ASN A 104 -16.85 24.32 12.59
C ASN A 104 -16.83 24.00 14.08
N ASN A 105 -16.06 22.99 14.50
CA ASN A 105 -15.95 22.57 15.89
C ASN A 105 -15.28 23.61 16.80
N ILE A 106 -14.26 24.33 16.31
CA ILE A 106 -13.52 25.32 17.11
C ILE A 106 -14.28 26.65 17.21
N PHE A 107 -14.85 27.11 16.11
CA PHE A 107 -15.46 28.45 16.02
C PHE A 107 -16.99 28.43 16.11
N GLY A 108 -17.61 27.26 16.28
CA GLY A 108 -19.08 27.12 16.30
C GLY A 108 -19.73 27.52 14.98
N THR A 109 -19.01 27.33 13.86
CA THR A 109 -19.52 27.64 12.51
C THR A 109 -20.20 26.41 11.88
N HIS A 110 -20.97 26.64 10.82
CA HIS A 110 -21.72 25.58 10.12
C HIS A 110 -21.45 25.62 8.61
N TYR A 111 -20.18 25.72 8.22
CA TYR A 111 -19.81 25.62 6.81
C TYR A 111 -20.09 24.20 6.30
N GLY A 112 -20.69 24.10 5.11
CA GLY A 112 -20.96 22.82 4.47
C GLY A 112 -19.68 22.11 4.01
N SER A 113 -19.78 20.81 3.75
CA SER A 113 -18.66 20.02 3.21
C SER A 113 -18.34 20.47 1.76
N PRO A 114 -17.13 20.98 1.49
CA PRO A 114 -16.76 21.50 0.17
C PRO A 114 -16.65 20.42 -0.91
N THR A 115 -16.45 19.16 -0.54
CA THR A 115 -16.36 18.04 -1.50
C THR A 115 -17.12 16.83 -0.97
N SER A 116 -17.85 16.13 -1.82
CA SER A 116 -18.55 14.88 -1.46
C SER A 116 -17.85 13.62 -1.98
N LEU A 117 -16.79 13.77 -2.78
CA LEU A 117 -16.19 12.68 -3.55
C LEU A 117 -14.67 12.86 -3.62
N LEU A 118 -13.93 11.77 -3.35
CA LEU A 118 -12.48 11.68 -3.39
C LEU A 118 -12.06 10.90 -4.64
N PRO A 119 -11.27 11.48 -5.56
CA PRO A 119 -10.79 10.73 -6.72
C PRO A 119 -9.94 9.54 -6.31
N ILE A 120 -10.32 8.33 -6.74
CA ILE A 120 -9.56 7.12 -6.45
C ILE A 120 -8.12 7.27 -6.94
N GLY A 121 -7.15 6.86 -6.13
CA GLY A 121 -5.74 6.89 -6.51
C GLY A 121 -5.09 8.29 -6.49
N ILE A 122 -5.79 9.36 -6.12
CA ILE A 122 -5.21 10.72 -6.05
C ILE A 122 -3.93 10.80 -5.26
N SER A 123 -3.86 10.09 -4.14
CA SER A 123 -2.66 10.03 -3.31
C SER A 123 -1.47 9.38 -4.04
N PHE A 124 -1.72 8.32 -4.82
CA PHE A 124 -0.69 7.59 -5.55
C PHE A 124 -0.17 8.36 -6.76
N PHE A 125 -1.08 8.78 -7.66
CA PHE A 125 -0.65 9.48 -8.87
C PHE A 125 -0.02 10.84 -8.54
N THR A 126 -0.44 11.50 -7.45
CA THR A 126 0.20 12.73 -6.95
C THR A 126 1.66 12.44 -6.53
N PHE A 127 1.90 11.40 -5.75
CA PHE A 127 3.26 11.05 -5.29
C PHE A 127 4.16 10.59 -6.45
N GLN A 128 3.59 9.84 -7.39
CA GLN A 128 4.26 9.40 -8.60
C GLN A 128 4.66 10.60 -9.47
N SER A 129 3.73 11.51 -9.75
CA SER A 129 3.97 12.63 -10.65
C SER A 129 4.92 13.67 -10.04
N MET A 130 4.80 13.95 -8.73
CA MET A 130 5.77 14.78 -8.00
C MET A 130 7.19 14.19 -8.00
N SER A 131 7.34 12.86 -7.96
CA SER A 131 8.67 12.22 -7.98
C SER A 131 9.47 12.63 -9.22
N TYR A 132 8.81 12.72 -10.39
CA TYR A 132 9.43 13.12 -11.64
C TYR A 132 10.00 14.54 -11.59
N THR A 133 9.21 15.53 -11.15
CA THR A 133 9.67 16.92 -11.12
C THR A 133 10.75 17.15 -10.07
N ILE A 134 10.65 16.48 -8.91
CA ILE A 134 11.68 16.53 -7.86
C ILE A 134 13.00 15.92 -8.34
N ASP A 135 12.95 14.72 -8.95
CA ASP A 135 14.16 14.03 -9.40
C ASP A 135 14.81 14.72 -10.59
N LEU A 136 14.01 15.31 -11.49
CA LEU A 136 14.54 16.13 -12.58
C LEU A 136 15.20 17.41 -12.05
N TYR A 137 14.59 18.06 -11.04
CA TYR A 137 15.20 19.22 -10.38
C TYR A 137 16.55 18.85 -9.75
N ARG A 138 16.62 17.68 -9.09
CA ARG A 138 17.85 17.12 -8.48
C ARG A 138 18.87 16.58 -9.48
N LYS A 139 18.55 16.54 -10.78
CA LYS A 139 19.38 15.96 -11.84
C LYS A 139 19.62 14.45 -11.66
N ASN A 140 18.69 13.73 -11.02
CA ASN A 140 18.74 12.28 -10.85
C ASN A 140 18.28 11.51 -12.10
N ILE A 141 17.43 12.14 -12.92
CA ILE A 141 16.83 11.54 -14.13
C ILE A 141 16.94 12.48 -15.33
N SER A 142 16.78 11.92 -16.54
CA SER A 142 16.63 12.67 -17.79
C SER A 142 15.17 13.09 -18.03
N VAL A 143 14.97 14.22 -18.70
CA VAL A 143 13.63 14.71 -19.07
C VAL A 143 12.94 13.77 -20.07
N GLN A 144 11.64 13.52 -19.87
CA GLN A 144 10.76 12.92 -20.87
C GLN A 144 10.25 14.01 -21.81
N LYS A 145 10.54 13.88 -23.10
CA LYS A 145 10.16 14.87 -24.14
C LYS A 145 8.88 14.48 -24.89
N ASN A 146 8.41 13.25 -24.72
CA ASN A 146 7.19 12.76 -25.34
C ASN A 146 6.03 12.82 -24.32
N PRO A 147 4.99 13.64 -24.57
CA PRO A 147 3.86 13.76 -23.63
C PRO A 147 3.06 12.47 -23.51
N ILE A 148 2.96 11.67 -24.58
CA ILE A 148 2.27 10.37 -24.56
C ILE A 148 3.02 9.39 -23.67
N THR A 149 4.35 9.32 -23.76
CA THR A 149 5.15 8.43 -22.91
C THR A 149 5.07 8.84 -21.44
N PHE A 150 5.10 10.14 -21.14
CA PHE A 150 4.93 10.62 -19.76
C PHE A 150 3.51 10.33 -19.23
N ALA A 151 2.48 10.58 -20.04
CA ALA A 151 1.11 10.29 -19.64
C ALA A 151 0.87 8.79 -19.48
N ALA A 152 1.46 7.94 -20.32
CA ALA A 152 1.40 6.48 -20.21
C ALA A 152 2.01 5.99 -18.88
N PHE A 153 3.08 6.62 -18.40
CA PHE A 153 3.65 6.35 -17.09
C PHE A 153 2.65 6.63 -15.96
N VAL A 154 2.05 7.83 -15.94
CA VAL A 154 1.11 8.20 -14.87
C VAL A 154 -0.19 7.38 -14.93
N THR A 155 -0.63 7.04 -16.15
CA THR A 155 -1.90 6.34 -16.38
C THR A 155 -1.78 4.81 -16.42
N LEU A 156 -0.60 4.26 -16.16
CA LEU A 156 -0.34 2.82 -16.21
C LEU A 156 -1.31 2.07 -15.27
N PHE A 157 -2.34 1.43 -15.83
CA PHE A 157 -3.44 0.84 -15.05
C PHE A 157 -3.02 -0.16 -13.97
N PRO A 158 -1.92 -0.94 -14.10
CA PRO A 158 -1.44 -1.80 -13.04
C PRO A 158 -1.18 -1.09 -11.70
N GLN A 159 -0.81 0.20 -11.71
CA GLN A 159 -0.37 0.93 -10.52
C GLN A 159 -1.19 2.18 -10.17
N ILE A 160 -1.99 2.69 -11.11
CA ILE A 160 -2.60 4.03 -11.01
C ILE A 160 -3.55 4.20 -9.81
N VAL A 161 -4.30 3.13 -9.48
CA VAL A 161 -5.36 3.16 -8.48
C VAL A 161 -4.83 2.85 -7.08
N ALA A 162 -4.05 1.78 -6.99
CA ALA A 162 -3.30 1.34 -5.83
C ALA A 162 -2.19 0.41 -6.35
N GLY A 163 -1.14 0.17 -5.57
CA GLY A 163 -0.02 -0.66 -6.00
C GLY A 163 1.29 -0.17 -5.39
N PRO A 164 2.43 -0.77 -5.79
CA PRO A 164 3.73 -0.17 -5.50
C PRO A 164 3.77 1.28 -6.01
N ILE A 165 4.25 2.21 -5.18
CA ILE A 165 4.50 3.59 -5.63
C ILE A 165 5.74 3.55 -6.51
N VAL A 166 5.51 3.40 -7.81
CA VAL A 166 6.55 3.35 -8.84
C VAL A 166 6.98 4.77 -9.17
N ARG A 167 8.28 5.03 -9.11
CA ARG A 167 8.87 6.30 -9.51
C ARG A 167 9.15 6.29 -11.00
N TYR A 168 9.31 7.48 -11.58
CA TYR A 168 9.67 7.56 -12.99
C TYR A 168 11.01 6.85 -13.27
N GLU A 169 11.99 6.97 -12.37
CA GLU A 169 13.30 6.30 -12.50
C GLU A 169 13.19 4.77 -12.62
N ASP A 170 12.21 4.15 -11.95
CA ASP A 170 12.07 2.70 -11.91
C ASP A 170 11.68 2.10 -13.27
N VAL A 171 10.91 2.85 -14.07
CA VAL A 171 10.34 2.37 -15.35
C VAL A 171 10.76 3.21 -16.56
N ALA A 172 11.59 4.25 -16.38
CA ALA A 172 12.00 5.16 -17.44
C ALA A 172 12.62 4.46 -18.65
N ALA A 173 13.47 3.45 -18.41
CA ALA A 173 14.08 2.67 -19.48
C ALA A 173 13.01 1.87 -20.25
N GLU A 174 12.13 1.17 -19.54
CA GLU A 174 11.10 0.27 -20.08
C GLU A 174 9.97 1.02 -20.82
N LEU A 175 9.74 2.28 -20.46
CA LEU A 175 8.86 3.18 -21.20
C LEU A 175 9.38 3.47 -22.61
N ASN A 176 10.70 3.52 -22.79
CA ASN A 176 11.30 3.76 -24.10
C ASN A 176 11.51 2.44 -24.86
N GLU A 177 12.09 1.45 -24.18
CA GLU A 177 12.39 0.15 -24.77
C GLU A 177 12.20 -0.95 -23.73
N ARG A 178 11.33 -1.91 -24.06
CA ARG A 178 11.01 -3.06 -23.22
C ARG A 178 11.07 -4.36 -24.00
N VAL A 179 11.65 -5.37 -23.37
CA VAL A 179 11.72 -6.74 -23.85
C VAL A 179 10.61 -7.51 -23.18
N ILE A 180 9.85 -8.26 -23.98
CA ILE A 180 8.80 -9.13 -23.48
C ILE A 180 9.04 -10.50 -24.08
N ASP A 181 9.25 -11.48 -23.21
CA ASP A 181 9.35 -12.89 -23.55
C ASP A 181 8.27 -13.68 -22.81
N ILE A 182 8.15 -14.96 -23.17
CA ILE A 182 7.13 -15.83 -22.61
C ILE A 182 7.36 -16.11 -21.11
N ASP A 183 8.61 -16.10 -20.65
CA ASP A 183 8.96 -16.38 -19.26
C ASP A 183 8.50 -15.23 -18.35
N LEU A 184 8.72 -13.99 -18.78
CA LEU A 184 8.25 -12.79 -18.08
C LEU A 184 6.73 -12.74 -18.01
N ILE A 185 6.03 -13.08 -19.10
CA ILE A 185 4.57 -13.18 -19.12
C ILE A 185 4.10 -14.26 -18.14
N TRP A 186 4.73 -15.44 -18.18
CA TRP A 186 4.40 -16.55 -17.29
C TRP A 186 4.59 -16.20 -15.81
N GLU A 187 5.71 -15.57 -15.46
CA GLU A 187 5.94 -15.04 -14.12
C GLU A 187 4.88 -14.02 -13.72
N GLY A 188 4.45 -13.18 -14.66
CA GLY A 188 3.37 -12.21 -14.49
C GLY A 188 2.03 -12.88 -14.16
N VAL A 189 1.64 -13.89 -14.93
CA VAL A 189 0.38 -14.64 -14.74
C VAL A 189 0.39 -15.36 -13.40
N LEU A 190 1.48 -16.05 -13.06
CA LEU A 190 1.60 -16.74 -11.79
C LEU A 190 1.52 -15.76 -10.61
N ARG A 191 2.24 -14.63 -10.68
CA ARG A 191 2.20 -13.61 -9.61
C ARG A 191 0.81 -12.99 -9.48
N PHE A 192 0.13 -12.72 -10.60
CA PHE A 192 -1.23 -12.22 -10.61
C PHE A 192 -2.20 -13.22 -9.95
N ALA A 193 -2.15 -14.50 -10.32
CA ALA A 193 -3.02 -15.54 -9.74
C ALA A 193 -2.82 -15.71 -8.23
N VAL A 194 -1.56 -15.67 -7.76
CA VAL A 194 -1.23 -15.67 -6.33
C VAL A 194 -1.80 -14.43 -5.63
N GLY A 195 -1.64 -13.24 -6.23
CA GLY A 195 -2.18 -11.99 -5.69
C GLY A 195 -3.71 -12.00 -5.58
N LEU A 196 -4.39 -12.44 -6.64
CA LEU A 196 -5.84 -12.60 -6.68
C LEU A 196 -6.31 -13.57 -5.59
N SER A 197 -5.61 -14.68 -5.39
CA SER A 197 -5.94 -15.68 -4.38
C SER A 197 -5.78 -15.16 -2.96
N LYS A 198 -4.70 -14.42 -2.67
CA LYS A 198 -4.53 -13.75 -1.37
C LYS A 198 -5.71 -12.84 -1.06
N LYS A 199 -6.12 -12.04 -2.05
CA LYS A 199 -7.23 -11.10 -1.95
C LYS A 199 -8.57 -11.81 -1.75
N VAL A 200 -8.94 -12.69 -2.68
CA VAL A 200 -10.28 -13.28 -2.75
C VAL A 200 -10.46 -14.42 -1.75
N LEU A 201 -9.49 -15.34 -1.64
CA LEU A 201 -9.63 -16.54 -0.82
C LEU A 201 -9.28 -16.29 0.65
N ILE A 202 -8.36 -15.37 0.95
CA ILE A 202 -7.93 -15.09 2.32
C ILE A 202 -8.51 -13.78 2.84
N ALA A 203 -8.17 -12.64 2.22
CA ALA A 203 -8.48 -11.32 2.76
C ALA A 203 -10.00 -11.08 2.87
N ASN A 204 -10.76 -11.32 1.80
CA ASN A 204 -12.21 -11.12 1.81
C ASN A 204 -12.90 -11.98 2.87
N ASN A 205 -12.52 -13.25 3.00
CA ASN A 205 -13.15 -14.18 3.95
C ASN A 205 -12.79 -13.88 5.41
N ILE A 206 -11.52 -13.61 5.72
CA ILE A 206 -11.11 -13.30 7.09
C ILE A 206 -11.63 -11.91 7.51
N GLY A 207 -11.81 -10.99 6.55
CA GLY A 207 -12.35 -9.66 6.78
C GLY A 207 -13.80 -9.63 7.27
N VAL A 208 -14.58 -10.67 6.98
CA VAL A 208 -15.94 -10.83 7.53
C VAL A 208 -15.90 -10.91 9.06
N VAL A 209 -14.91 -11.59 9.63
CA VAL A 209 -14.74 -11.70 11.09
C VAL A 209 -14.54 -10.33 11.71
N TRP A 210 -13.63 -9.53 11.16
CA TRP A 210 -13.38 -8.19 11.67
C TRP A 210 -14.59 -7.27 11.53
N THR A 211 -15.25 -7.30 10.36
CA THR A 211 -16.47 -6.50 10.10
C THR A 211 -17.54 -6.79 11.15
N ASN A 212 -17.79 -8.07 11.44
CA ASN A 212 -18.78 -8.46 12.43
C ASN A 212 -18.35 -8.09 13.85
N VAL A 213 -17.10 -8.35 14.24
CA VAL A 213 -16.60 -8.03 15.60
C VAL A 213 -16.61 -6.51 15.85
N LYS A 214 -16.22 -5.70 14.86
CA LYS A 214 -16.20 -4.24 14.96
C LYS A 214 -17.61 -3.64 15.10
N ALA A 215 -18.63 -4.30 14.54
CA ALA A 215 -20.02 -3.89 14.64
C ALA A 215 -20.70 -4.30 15.96
N MET A 216 -20.04 -5.11 16.80
CA MET A 216 -20.59 -5.53 18.09
C MET A 216 -20.64 -4.38 19.08
N ASP A 217 -21.58 -4.45 20.02
CA ASP A 217 -21.57 -3.59 21.19
C ASP A 217 -20.30 -3.87 22.02
N LEU A 218 -19.44 -2.85 22.09
CA LEU A 218 -18.23 -2.86 22.90
C LEU A 218 -18.51 -3.21 24.36
N SER A 219 -19.72 -2.93 24.87
CA SER A 219 -20.09 -3.22 26.25
C SER A 219 -20.08 -4.72 26.57
N ALA A 220 -20.47 -5.55 25.59
CA ALA A 220 -20.65 -6.98 25.69
C ALA A 220 -19.53 -7.80 25.05
N LEU A 221 -18.58 -7.15 24.35
CA LEU A 221 -17.51 -7.81 23.61
C LEU A 221 -16.56 -8.61 24.53
N PRO A 222 -16.45 -9.95 24.38
CA PRO A 222 -15.50 -10.76 25.13
C PRO A 222 -14.05 -10.47 24.76
N VAL A 223 -13.13 -10.69 25.70
CA VAL A 223 -11.70 -10.41 25.54
C VAL A 223 -11.10 -11.21 24.36
N ALA A 224 -11.39 -12.51 24.28
CA ALA A 224 -10.89 -13.37 23.21
C ALA A 224 -11.45 -12.97 21.84
N THR A 225 -12.74 -12.61 21.77
CA THR A 225 -13.36 -12.10 20.53
C THR A 225 -12.70 -10.80 20.08
N ALA A 226 -12.37 -9.89 20.99
CA ALA A 226 -11.68 -8.65 20.65
C ALA A 226 -10.29 -8.91 20.02
N TRP A 227 -9.52 -9.84 20.59
CA TRP A 227 -8.22 -10.25 20.03
C TRP A 227 -8.35 -10.97 18.68
N LEU A 228 -9.31 -11.88 18.55
CA LEU A 228 -9.57 -12.57 17.28
C LEU A 228 -10.01 -11.59 16.18
N GLY A 229 -10.84 -10.59 16.53
CA GLY A 229 -11.25 -9.54 15.61
C GLY A 229 -10.07 -8.75 15.06
N ILE A 230 -9.21 -8.22 15.93
CA ILE A 230 -8.07 -7.42 15.44
C ILE A 230 -7.00 -8.29 14.75
N ALA A 231 -6.86 -9.56 15.15
CA ALA A 231 -6.02 -10.51 14.44
C ALA A 231 -6.55 -10.80 13.03
N ALA A 232 -7.88 -10.93 12.88
CA ALA A 232 -8.53 -11.05 11.57
C ALA A 232 -8.26 -9.82 10.71
N TYR A 233 -8.42 -8.61 11.26
CA TYR A 233 -8.12 -7.38 10.52
C TYR A 233 -6.65 -7.29 10.12
N THR A 234 -5.73 -7.67 11.01
CA THR A 234 -4.28 -7.69 10.74
C THR A 234 -3.98 -8.60 9.55
N LEU A 235 -4.54 -9.81 9.52
CA LEU A 235 -4.36 -10.70 8.37
C LEU A 235 -5.06 -10.16 7.12
N GLN A 236 -6.28 -9.62 7.26
CA GLN A 236 -7.05 -9.02 6.18
C GLN A 236 -6.23 -7.93 5.48
N ILE A 237 -5.83 -6.87 6.20
CA ILE A 237 -5.13 -5.72 5.60
C ILE A 237 -3.84 -6.14 4.89
N TYR A 238 -3.12 -7.13 5.42
CA TYR A 238 -1.94 -7.68 4.74
C TYR A 238 -2.27 -8.39 3.44
N PHE A 239 -3.17 -9.38 3.46
CA PHE A 239 -3.48 -10.16 2.27
C PHE A 239 -4.25 -9.36 1.22
N ASP A 240 -5.02 -8.36 1.66
CA ASP A 240 -5.71 -7.41 0.78
C ASP A 240 -4.70 -6.62 -0.04
N PHE A 241 -3.77 -5.97 0.67
CA PHE A 241 -2.87 -5.00 0.05
C PHE A 241 -1.66 -5.66 -0.61
N SER A 242 -1.12 -6.73 -0.01
CA SER A 242 -0.09 -7.54 -0.67
C SER A 242 -0.65 -8.32 -1.86
N GLY A 243 -1.89 -8.80 -1.78
CA GLY A 243 -2.57 -9.44 -2.91
C GLY A 243 -2.78 -8.48 -4.08
N TYR A 244 -3.21 -7.25 -3.80
CA TYR A 244 -3.29 -6.21 -4.82
C TYR A 244 -1.92 -5.86 -5.40
N SER A 245 -0.90 -5.67 -4.55
CA SER A 245 0.47 -5.37 -5.00
C SER A 245 1.03 -6.49 -5.89
N ASP A 246 0.75 -7.75 -5.57
CA ASP A 246 1.14 -8.90 -6.39
C ASP A 246 0.44 -8.89 -7.75
N MET A 247 -0.87 -8.58 -7.79
CA MET A 247 -1.60 -8.40 -9.05
C MET A 247 -0.98 -7.27 -9.88
N ALA A 248 -0.70 -6.12 -9.28
CA ALA A 248 -0.06 -4.98 -9.95
C ALA A 248 1.32 -5.35 -10.53
N ILE A 249 2.19 -6.00 -9.75
CA ILE A 249 3.51 -6.48 -10.21
C ILE A 249 3.34 -7.50 -11.34
N GLY A 250 2.40 -8.43 -11.22
CA GLY A 250 2.13 -9.43 -12.26
C GLY A 250 1.69 -8.82 -13.58
N LEU A 251 0.77 -7.84 -13.52
CA LEU A 251 0.32 -7.08 -14.70
C LEU A 251 1.45 -6.24 -15.30
N GLY A 252 2.31 -5.64 -14.46
CA GLY A 252 3.52 -4.95 -14.90
C GLY A 252 4.37 -5.86 -15.77
N LYS A 253 4.69 -7.08 -15.28
CA LYS A 253 5.48 -8.07 -16.01
C LYS A 253 4.85 -8.47 -17.34
N MET A 254 3.54 -8.74 -17.38
CA MET A 254 2.83 -9.05 -18.64
C MET A 254 3.00 -7.91 -19.66
N LEU A 255 2.97 -6.65 -19.21
CA LEU A 255 3.17 -5.49 -20.07
C LEU A 255 4.65 -5.16 -20.33
N GLY A 256 5.60 -5.89 -19.75
CA GLY A 256 7.04 -5.67 -19.92
C GLY A 256 7.63 -4.61 -18.98
N PHE A 257 7.05 -4.43 -17.79
CA PHE A 257 7.53 -3.52 -16.75
C PHE A 257 7.94 -4.26 -15.46
N HIS A 258 9.03 -3.84 -14.84
CA HIS A 258 9.51 -4.39 -13.57
C HIS A 258 9.23 -3.44 -12.41
N PHE A 259 8.12 -3.67 -11.71
CA PHE A 259 7.77 -2.88 -10.53
C PHE A 259 8.50 -3.37 -9.26
N PRO A 260 8.82 -2.45 -8.32
CA PRO A 260 9.40 -2.80 -7.04
C PRO A 260 8.43 -3.60 -6.15
N GLU A 261 8.99 -4.48 -5.32
CA GLU A 261 8.23 -5.20 -4.30
C GLU A 261 7.70 -4.25 -3.23
N ASN A 262 6.48 -4.49 -2.75
CA ASN A 262 5.84 -3.64 -1.75
C ASN A 262 5.80 -4.27 -0.34
N PHE A 263 5.90 -5.60 -0.26
CA PHE A 263 5.85 -6.34 1.00
C PHE A 263 6.93 -7.43 1.07
N ASN A 264 7.47 -7.67 2.26
CA ASN A 264 8.43 -8.75 2.51
C ASN A 264 8.23 -9.41 3.89
N TYR A 265 7.17 -10.23 3.99
CA TYR A 265 6.79 -10.98 5.20
C TYR A 265 6.86 -10.15 6.50
N PRO A 266 6.12 -9.03 6.57
CA PRO A 266 6.26 -8.03 7.64
C PRO A 266 5.94 -8.59 9.04
N TYR A 267 5.05 -9.58 9.16
CA TYR A 267 4.71 -10.18 10.46
C TYR A 267 5.78 -11.12 11.04
N MET A 268 6.87 -11.38 10.30
CA MET A 268 8.05 -12.08 10.83
C MET A 268 9.03 -11.16 11.57
N SER A 269 8.76 -9.85 11.58
CA SER A 269 9.64 -8.81 12.14
C SER A 269 9.86 -8.95 13.64
N LYS A 270 11.07 -8.60 14.08
CA LYS A 270 11.48 -8.63 15.49
C LYS A 270 11.44 -7.25 16.16
N SER A 271 11.08 -6.20 15.41
CA SER A 271 10.97 -4.82 15.88
C SER A 271 10.03 -4.03 14.96
N ILE A 272 9.53 -2.90 15.44
CA ILE A 272 8.68 -1.98 14.68
C ILE A 272 9.45 -1.34 13.52
N SER A 273 10.72 -1.01 13.74
CA SER A 273 11.61 -0.51 12.67
C SER A 273 11.86 -1.57 11.59
N GLU A 274 11.90 -2.87 11.93
CA GLU A 274 11.97 -3.95 10.93
C GLU A 274 10.63 -4.11 10.20
N PHE A 275 9.51 -4.05 10.92
CA PHE A 275 8.17 -4.14 10.34
C PHE A 275 7.95 -3.14 9.21
N TRP A 276 8.24 -1.86 9.45
CA TRP A 276 8.05 -0.79 8.45
C TRP A 276 9.08 -0.77 7.32
N ARG A 277 10.16 -1.56 7.43
CA ARG A 277 11.07 -1.85 6.30
C ARG A 277 10.56 -2.99 5.41
N ARG A 278 9.55 -3.74 5.87
CA ARG A 278 8.96 -4.89 5.17
C ARG A 278 7.49 -4.67 4.78
N TRP A 279 6.86 -3.62 5.31
CA TRP A 279 5.48 -3.22 5.04
C TRP A 279 5.45 -1.96 4.18
N HIS A 280 4.64 -1.95 3.12
CA HIS A 280 4.44 -0.82 2.22
C HIS A 280 5.77 -0.14 1.80
N MET A 281 6.72 -0.96 1.36
CA MET A 281 8.13 -0.59 1.20
C MET A 281 8.32 0.58 0.23
N THR A 282 7.49 0.69 -0.81
CA THR A 282 7.58 1.80 -1.77
C THR A 282 7.17 3.13 -1.16
N LEU A 283 6.17 3.15 -0.27
CA LEU A 283 5.75 4.37 0.45
C LEU A 283 6.84 4.80 1.43
N SER A 284 7.33 3.85 2.24
CA SER A 284 8.45 4.08 3.15
C SER A 284 9.69 4.58 2.40
N GLY A 285 9.97 4.02 1.22
CA GLY A 285 11.02 4.47 0.31
C GLY A 285 10.79 5.88 -0.20
N TRP A 286 9.56 6.22 -0.60
CA TRP A 286 9.19 7.56 -1.06
C TRP A 286 9.41 8.60 0.04
N PHE A 287 8.82 8.43 1.23
CA PHE A 287 9.04 9.36 2.34
C PHE A 287 10.52 9.48 2.74
N LYS A 288 11.26 8.38 2.69
CA LYS A 288 12.71 8.40 2.93
C LYS A 288 13.46 9.27 1.90
N SER A 289 13.18 9.11 0.60
CA SER A 289 13.83 9.84 -0.50
C SER A 289 13.43 11.31 -0.60
N TYR A 290 12.16 11.62 -0.37
CA TYR A 290 11.60 12.94 -0.65
C TYR A 290 11.36 13.81 0.59
N VAL A 291 11.36 13.23 1.79
CA VAL A 291 11.19 13.97 3.05
C VAL A 291 12.39 13.77 3.99
N TYR A 292 12.73 12.52 4.34
CA TYR A 292 13.74 12.24 5.36
C TYR A 292 15.15 12.71 4.98
N PHE A 293 15.64 12.32 3.79
CA PHE A 293 16.98 12.72 3.34
C PHE A 293 17.13 14.23 3.09
N PRO A 294 16.15 14.91 2.47
CA PRO A 294 16.19 16.37 2.32
C PRO A 294 16.27 17.14 3.64
N LEU A 295 15.68 16.62 4.72
CA LEU A 295 15.81 17.18 6.07
C LEU A 295 17.18 16.90 6.75
N GLY A 296 18.13 16.33 6.02
CA GLY A 296 19.49 15.98 6.49
C GLY A 296 19.64 14.53 6.97
N GLY A 297 18.58 13.72 6.90
CA GLY A 297 18.58 12.31 7.29
C GLY A 297 19.11 12.09 8.72
N SER A 298 20.02 11.12 8.88
CA SER A 298 20.72 10.86 10.16
C SER A 298 22.08 11.57 10.27
N ARG A 299 22.45 12.45 9.33
CA ARG A 299 23.82 13.02 9.24
C ARG A 299 24.09 14.16 10.21
N LYS A 300 23.04 14.76 10.80
CA LYS A 300 23.12 15.95 11.66
C LYS A 300 22.86 15.62 13.13
N GLY A 301 23.27 14.43 13.57
CA GLY A 301 23.17 13.98 14.97
C GLY A 301 21.81 13.42 15.37
N LEU A 302 21.71 13.00 16.64
CA LEU A 302 20.55 12.30 17.19
C LEU A 302 19.29 13.18 17.24
N ALA A 303 19.41 14.43 17.70
CA ALA A 303 18.26 15.35 17.79
C ALA A 303 17.60 15.58 16.42
N ARG A 304 18.40 15.86 15.37
CA ARG A 304 17.86 16.01 14.01
C ARG A 304 17.26 14.70 13.49
N THR A 305 17.87 13.57 13.81
CA THR A 305 17.33 12.25 13.46
C THR A 305 15.94 12.03 14.06
N ILE A 306 15.76 12.35 15.34
CA ILE A 306 14.48 12.22 16.05
C ILE A 306 13.43 13.12 15.40
N PHE A 307 13.77 14.40 15.19
CA PHE A 307 12.88 15.35 14.53
C PHE A 307 12.47 14.88 13.12
N ASN A 308 13.43 14.47 12.30
CA ASN A 308 13.17 13.99 10.95
C ASN A 308 12.29 12.74 10.95
N THR A 309 12.52 11.80 11.87
CA THR A 309 11.67 10.62 12.04
C THR A 309 10.25 11.03 12.45
N ALA A 310 10.09 11.93 13.42
CA ALA A 310 8.78 12.41 13.86
C ALA A 310 8.00 13.07 12.71
N VAL A 311 8.66 13.92 11.92
CA VAL A 311 8.05 14.58 10.74
C VAL A 311 7.60 13.55 9.71
N VAL A 312 8.44 12.57 9.37
CA VAL A 312 8.07 11.52 8.41
C VAL A 312 6.87 10.73 8.87
N TRP A 313 6.83 10.33 10.14
CA TRP A 313 5.73 9.52 10.69
C TRP A 313 4.43 10.30 10.86
N PHE A 314 4.52 11.58 11.22
CA PHE A 314 3.37 12.48 11.21
C PHE A 314 2.80 12.62 9.80
N LEU A 315 3.64 12.91 8.80
CA LEU A 315 3.20 13.04 7.40
C LEU A 315 2.70 11.70 6.82
N THR A 316 3.24 10.58 7.27
CA THR A 316 2.74 9.25 6.90
C THR A 316 1.31 9.04 7.44
N GLY A 317 1.05 9.44 8.69
CA GLY A 317 -0.30 9.44 9.26
C GLY A 317 -1.25 10.34 8.49
N VAL A 318 -0.88 11.60 8.26
CA VAL A 318 -1.67 12.55 7.46
C VAL A 318 -1.99 12.00 6.07
N TRP A 319 -1.00 11.40 5.41
CA TRP A 319 -1.18 10.84 4.07
C TRP A 319 -2.19 9.69 4.02
N HIS A 320 -2.29 8.89 5.08
CA HIS A 320 -3.22 7.76 5.11
C HIS A 320 -4.67 8.22 5.11
N GLY A 321 -5.05 9.24 5.88
CA GLY A 321 -6.41 9.75 5.86
C GLY A 321 -6.60 11.05 6.63
N ALA A 322 -7.72 11.72 6.37
CA ALA A 322 -8.04 13.03 6.92
C ALA A 322 -8.82 12.89 8.25
N SER A 323 -8.24 12.20 9.23
CA SER A 323 -8.82 12.06 10.56
C SER A 323 -7.75 12.06 11.65
N TRP A 324 -8.14 12.42 12.87
CA TRP A 324 -7.23 12.40 14.03
C TRP A 324 -6.73 11.00 14.37
N ASN A 325 -7.49 9.94 14.04
CA ASN A 325 -7.07 8.56 14.20
C ASN A 325 -5.77 8.26 13.42
N PHE A 326 -5.68 8.68 12.16
CA PHE A 326 -4.49 8.46 11.33
C PHE A 326 -3.27 9.28 11.79
N ILE A 327 -3.49 10.51 12.25
CA ILE A 327 -2.42 11.34 12.82
C ILE A 327 -1.86 10.70 14.09
N LEU A 328 -2.74 10.23 14.99
CA LEU A 328 -2.35 9.55 16.22
C LEU A 328 -1.64 8.22 15.91
N TRP A 329 -2.15 7.47 14.95
CA TRP A 329 -1.54 6.24 14.46
C TRP A 329 -0.12 6.46 13.92
N GLY A 330 0.08 7.46 13.06
CA GLY A 330 1.40 7.79 12.52
C GLY A 330 2.35 8.24 13.62
N SER A 331 1.88 9.12 14.51
CA SER A 331 2.65 9.62 15.65
C SER A 331 3.07 8.50 16.61
N LEU A 332 2.18 7.53 16.89
CA LEU A 332 2.48 6.36 17.71
C LEU A 332 3.68 5.57 17.14
N TYR A 333 3.67 5.26 15.84
CA TYR A 333 4.79 4.54 15.22
C TYR A 333 6.06 5.39 15.18
N GLY A 334 5.95 6.70 14.99
CA GLY A 334 7.06 7.62 15.12
C GLY A 334 7.72 7.53 16.49
N VAL A 335 6.92 7.57 17.57
CA VAL A 335 7.40 7.43 18.95
C VAL A 335 8.04 6.06 19.17
N LEU A 336 7.39 4.96 18.75
CA LEU A 336 7.93 3.60 18.90
C LEU A 336 9.30 3.45 18.23
N ILE A 337 9.45 3.95 16.99
CA ILE A 337 10.73 3.87 16.25
C ILE A 337 11.80 4.76 16.88
N ILE A 338 11.42 5.95 17.38
CA ILE A 338 12.34 6.82 18.13
C ILE A 338 12.83 6.11 19.40
N ILE A 339 11.93 5.48 20.16
CA ILE A 339 12.27 4.71 21.36
C ILE A 339 13.21 3.55 21.01
N GLU A 340 12.89 2.74 20.00
CA GLU A 340 13.77 1.64 19.55
C GLU A 340 15.16 2.17 19.19
N LYS A 341 15.24 3.31 18.52
CA LYS A 341 16.53 3.94 18.15
C LYS A 341 17.29 4.47 19.36
N LEU A 342 16.61 5.10 20.31
CA LEU A 342 17.21 5.61 21.55
C LEU A 342 17.75 4.47 22.41
N VAL A 343 16.96 3.41 22.61
CA VAL A 343 17.36 2.21 23.35
C VAL A 343 18.58 1.56 22.68
N THR A 344 18.54 1.35 21.36
CA THR A 344 19.66 0.77 20.61
C THR A 344 20.92 1.63 20.74
N THR A 345 20.79 2.96 20.64
CA THR A 345 21.91 3.89 20.76
C THR A 345 22.50 3.89 22.17
N ALA A 346 21.65 3.91 23.21
CA ALA A 346 22.07 3.87 24.61
C ALA A 346 22.79 2.56 24.96
N LEU A 347 22.24 1.42 24.54
CA LEU A 347 22.86 0.11 24.75
C LEU A 347 24.20 -0.01 24.02
N THR A 348 24.31 0.54 22.80
CA THR A 348 25.57 0.57 22.04
C THR A 348 26.62 1.39 22.76
N LYS A 349 26.27 2.58 23.26
CA LYS A 349 27.19 3.42 24.05
C LYS A 349 27.61 2.77 25.36
N ALA A 350 26.73 2.00 25.98
CA ALA A 350 26.99 1.29 27.23
C ALA A 350 27.74 -0.05 27.05
N GLY A 351 28.08 -0.45 25.81
CA GLY A 351 28.70 -1.75 25.53
C GLY A 351 27.78 -2.95 25.80
N LYS A 352 26.46 -2.74 25.90
CA LYS A 352 25.45 -3.73 26.33
C LYS A 352 24.59 -4.27 25.18
N GLN A 353 25.08 -4.24 23.94
CA GLN A 353 24.32 -4.75 22.78
C GLN A 353 23.87 -6.20 22.97
N ASP A 354 24.66 -7.00 23.69
CA ASP A 354 24.39 -8.41 23.95
C ASP A 354 23.06 -8.66 24.66
N ILE A 355 22.56 -7.73 25.50
CA ILE A 355 21.28 -7.89 26.21
C ILE A 355 20.14 -8.09 25.20
N PHE A 356 20.14 -7.31 24.12
CA PHE A 356 19.12 -7.45 23.09
C PHE A 356 19.32 -8.75 22.30
N THR A 357 20.55 -9.20 22.07
CA THR A 357 20.82 -10.49 21.40
C THR A 357 20.34 -11.70 22.19
N LYS A 358 20.35 -11.61 23.54
CA LYS A 358 19.91 -12.68 24.46
C LYS A 358 18.39 -12.85 24.50
N ILE A 359 17.60 -11.83 24.15
CA ILE A 359 16.13 -11.96 24.11
C ILE A 359 15.75 -12.95 22.99
N PRO A 360 15.02 -14.05 23.31
CA PRO A 360 14.56 -15.01 22.31
C PRO A 360 13.83 -14.34 21.15
N SER A 361 14.09 -14.80 19.93
CA SER A 361 13.48 -14.21 18.72
C SER A 361 11.95 -14.28 18.73
N ILE A 362 11.36 -15.27 19.42
CA ILE A 362 9.91 -15.39 19.56
C ILE A 362 9.31 -14.24 20.37
N ILE A 363 9.95 -13.84 21.48
CA ILE A 363 9.46 -12.74 22.33
C ILE A 363 9.48 -11.43 21.54
N LYS A 364 10.54 -11.18 20.77
CA LYS A 364 10.63 -10.00 19.91
C LYS A 364 9.54 -9.93 18.85
N ARG A 365 9.17 -11.08 18.27
CA ARG A 365 8.08 -11.17 17.29
C ARG A 365 6.73 -10.93 17.95
N VAL A 366 6.48 -11.52 19.12
CA VAL A 366 5.25 -11.30 19.89
C VAL A 366 5.12 -9.82 20.26
N TYR A 367 6.19 -9.20 20.75
CA TYR A 367 6.24 -7.76 21.01
C TYR A 367 5.86 -6.94 19.77
N ALA A 368 6.51 -7.20 18.64
CA ALA A 368 6.28 -6.44 17.41
C ALA A 368 4.84 -6.61 16.90
N ILE A 369 4.33 -7.84 16.86
CA ILE A 369 2.99 -8.10 16.31
C ILE A 369 1.88 -7.54 17.22
N VAL A 370 2.04 -7.60 18.55
CA VAL A 370 1.06 -7.01 19.48
C VAL A 370 0.97 -5.50 19.28
N LEU A 371 2.10 -4.81 19.22
CA LEU A 371 2.10 -3.36 18.96
C LEU A 371 1.53 -3.01 17.58
N VAL A 372 1.81 -3.84 16.57
CA VAL A 372 1.24 -3.67 15.23
C VAL A 372 -0.29 -3.84 15.26
N MET A 373 -0.81 -4.85 15.95
CA MET A 373 -2.25 -5.05 16.13
C MET A 373 -2.91 -3.86 16.85
N LEU A 374 -2.29 -3.33 17.91
CA LEU A 374 -2.78 -2.14 18.59
C LEU A 374 -2.78 -0.92 17.64
N GLY A 375 -1.74 -0.75 16.85
CA GLY A 375 -1.74 0.25 15.77
C GLY A 375 -2.93 0.06 14.82
N TRP A 376 -3.23 -1.17 14.42
CA TRP A 376 -4.36 -1.43 13.52
C TRP A 376 -5.73 -1.10 14.11
N VAL A 377 -5.91 -1.17 15.43
CA VAL A 377 -7.16 -0.71 16.08
C VAL A 377 -7.35 0.80 15.83
N LEU A 378 -6.30 1.61 16.00
CA LEU A 378 -6.36 3.05 15.70
C LEU A 378 -6.62 3.31 14.23
N PHE A 379 -6.04 2.49 13.35
CA PHE A 379 -6.12 2.69 11.91
C PHE A 379 -7.53 2.48 11.33
N ASP A 380 -8.30 1.53 11.88
CA ASP A 380 -9.58 1.15 11.27
C ASP A 380 -10.81 1.56 12.06
N THR A 381 -10.71 1.87 13.35
CA THR A 381 -11.86 2.40 14.11
C THR A 381 -12.25 3.82 13.67
N SER A 382 -13.52 4.18 13.86
CA SER A 382 -14.07 5.44 13.35
C SER A 382 -13.68 6.66 14.18
N THR A 383 -13.42 6.49 15.47
CA THR A 383 -13.05 7.58 16.39
C THR A 383 -11.96 7.14 17.36
N ILE A 384 -11.24 8.12 17.91
CA ILE A 384 -10.22 7.89 18.95
C ILE A 384 -10.86 7.22 20.17
N ALA A 385 -12.06 7.66 20.57
CA ALA A 385 -12.78 7.10 21.70
C ALA A 385 -13.11 5.61 21.48
N GLN A 386 -13.54 5.25 20.27
CA GLN A 386 -13.80 3.85 19.91
C GLN A 386 -12.53 3.02 19.93
N ALA A 387 -11.42 3.53 19.39
CA ALA A 387 -10.11 2.87 19.43
C ALA A 387 -9.69 2.52 20.87
N PHE A 388 -9.67 3.51 21.76
CA PHE A 388 -9.27 3.29 23.15
C PHE A 388 -10.24 2.39 23.90
N SER A 389 -11.54 2.48 23.62
CA SER A 389 -12.55 1.59 24.21
C SER A 389 -12.34 0.13 23.76
N TYR A 390 -12.06 -0.09 22.48
CA TYR A 390 -11.75 -1.42 21.94
C TYR A 390 -10.46 -1.97 22.54
N MET A 391 -9.39 -1.17 22.61
CA MET A 391 -8.14 -1.56 23.28
C MET A 391 -8.37 -1.89 24.75
N GLY A 392 -9.19 -1.10 25.46
CA GLY A 392 -9.56 -1.37 26.84
C GLY A 392 -10.22 -2.74 27.00
N ARG A 393 -11.06 -3.15 26.04
CA ARG A 393 -11.68 -4.49 26.03
C ARG A 393 -10.67 -5.62 25.82
N MET A 394 -9.63 -5.40 25.03
CA MET A 394 -8.57 -6.40 24.80
C MET A 394 -7.79 -6.77 26.07
N PHE A 395 -7.77 -5.89 27.08
CA PHE A 395 -7.01 -6.09 28.32
C PHE A 395 -7.88 -6.04 29.60
N ARG A 396 -9.21 -6.10 29.48
CA ARG A 396 -10.10 -6.01 30.64
C ARG A 396 -10.12 -7.34 31.41
N PHE A 397 -9.37 -7.38 32.51
CA PHE A 397 -9.43 -8.49 33.45
C PHE A 397 -10.75 -8.45 34.23
N GLY A 398 -11.45 -9.60 34.35
CA GLY A 398 -12.71 -9.74 35.09
C GLY A 398 -14.01 -9.67 34.27
N SER A 399 -13.95 -9.39 32.96
CA SER A 399 -15.08 -9.60 32.03
C SER A 399 -15.08 -11.02 31.45
N SER A 400 -16.17 -11.42 30.77
CA SER A 400 -16.22 -12.70 30.06
C SER A 400 -15.03 -12.83 29.09
N PHE A 401 -14.24 -13.90 29.26
CA PHE A 401 -13.08 -14.14 28.40
C PHE A 401 -13.52 -14.59 27.00
N TYR A 402 -14.53 -15.46 26.92
CA TYR A 402 -15.07 -16.01 25.68
C TYR A 402 -16.57 -16.26 25.80
N ASP A 403 -17.26 -16.38 24.66
CA ASP A 403 -18.66 -16.76 24.57
C ASP A 403 -18.91 -17.73 23.40
N SER A 404 -20.18 -18.05 23.14
CA SER A 404 -20.59 -18.89 22.00
C SER A 404 -20.13 -18.32 20.65
N TYR A 405 -20.03 -17.00 20.53
CA TYR A 405 -19.55 -16.36 19.30
C TYR A 405 -18.04 -16.49 19.14
N THR A 406 -17.25 -16.41 20.22
CA THR A 406 -15.82 -16.75 20.19
C THR A 406 -15.62 -18.16 19.65
N ILE A 407 -16.40 -19.13 20.15
CA ILE A 407 -16.33 -20.53 19.69
C ILE A 407 -16.73 -20.63 18.23
N TYR A 408 -17.79 -19.93 17.81
CA TYR A 408 -18.20 -19.86 16.41
C TYR A 408 -17.06 -19.38 15.49
N ILE A 409 -16.32 -18.33 15.88
CA ILE A 409 -15.16 -17.86 15.10
C ILE A 409 -14.09 -18.96 15.02
N LEU A 410 -13.73 -19.58 16.14
CA LEU A 410 -12.67 -20.58 16.17
C LEU A 410 -13.01 -21.82 15.33
N VAL A 411 -14.26 -22.28 15.38
CA VAL A 411 -14.70 -23.46 14.62
C VAL A 411 -14.79 -23.15 13.12
N ASN A 412 -15.39 -22.03 12.73
CA ASN A 412 -15.66 -21.74 11.32
C ASN A 412 -14.48 -21.08 10.60
N PHE A 413 -13.64 -20.33 11.31
CA PHE A 413 -12.52 -19.57 10.73
C PHE A 413 -11.15 -20.04 11.22
N GLY A 414 -11.06 -20.98 12.17
CA GLY A 414 -9.78 -21.44 12.73
C GLY A 414 -8.81 -21.98 11.68
N LEU A 415 -9.31 -22.77 10.73
CA LEU A 415 -8.50 -23.25 9.60
C LEU A 415 -8.00 -22.08 8.73
N LEU A 416 -8.86 -21.10 8.45
CA LEU A 416 -8.49 -19.91 7.67
C LEU A 416 -7.43 -19.07 8.40
N PHE A 417 -7.54 -18.90 9.72
CA PHE A 417 -6.49 -18.26 10.53
C PHE A 417 -5.16 -18.98 10.40
N ILE A 418 -5.14 -20.31 10.47
CA ILE A 418 -3.90 -21.11 10.31
C ILE A 418 -3.30 -20.89 8.92
N ILE A 419 -4.11 -21.01 7.87
CA ILE A 419 -3.67 -20.79 6.48
C ILE A 419 -3.12 -19.37 6.31
N ALA A 420 -3.81 -18.35 6.83
CA ALA A 420 -3.41 -16.95 6.74
C ALA A 420 -2.13 -16.67 7.54
N ILE A 421 -1.99 -17.21 8.75
CA ILE A 421 -0.76 -17.05 9.55
C ILE A 421 0.42 -17.69 8.82
N ILE A 422 0.29 -18.93 8.33
CA ILE A 422 1.34 -19.62 7.57
C ILE A 422 1.67 -18.84 6.28
N GLY A 423 0.65 -18.40 5.54
CA GLY A 423 0.77 -17.60 4.32
C GLY A 423 1.43 -16.24 4.52
N SER A 424 1.43 -15.71 5.75
CA SER A 424 2.10 -14.46 6.11
C SER A 424 3.60 -14.62 6.37
N THR A 425 4.12 -15.83 6.28
CA THR A 425 5.54 -16.18 6.48
C THR A 425 6.20 -16.64 5.19
N ASP A 426 7.54 -16.73 5.20
CA ASP A 426 8.32 -17.27 4.07
C ASP A 426 8.26 -18.81 3.96
N LEU A 427 7.53 -19.48 4.85
CA LEU A 427 7.45 -20.94 4.91
C LEU A 427 6.85 -21.55 3.63
N PRO A 428 5.72 -21.09 3.07
CA PRO A 428 5.17 -21.67 1.85
C PRO A 428 6.14 -21.60 0.67
N LYS A 429 6.84 -20.46 0.53
CA LYS A 429 7.86 -20.27 -0.50
C LYS A 429 9.01 -21.27 -0.34
N LYS A 430 9.55 -21.40 0.87
CA LYS A 430 10.64 -22.35 1.16
C LYS A 430 10.23 -23.80 0.93
N LEU A 431 9.00 -24.17 1.32
CA LEU A 431 8.47 -25.51 1.09
C LEU A 431 8.29 -25.80 -0.39
N ALA A 432 7.72 -24.85 -1.15
CA ALA A 432 7.54 -24.98 -2.59
C ALA A 432 8.89 -25.17 -3.31
N THR A 433 9.89 -24.35 -3.00
CA THR A 433 11.25 -24.49 -3.59
C THR A 433 11.86 -25.85 -3.24
N LYS A 434 11.84 -26.23 -1.95
CA LYS A 434 12.40 -27.52 -1.52
C LYS A 434 11.69 -28.74 -2.13
N LEU A 435 10.39 -28.63 -2.39
CA LEU A 435 9.62 -29.68 -3.07
C LEU A 435 9.94 -29.74 -4.56
N ALA A 436 10.04 -28.58 -5.23
CA ALA A 436 10.44 -28.50 -6.64
C ALA A 436 11.84 -29.09 -6.87
N ASP A 437 12.78 -28.84 -5.96
CA ASP A 437 14.15 -29.39 -6.02
C ASP A 437 14.17 -30.92 -5.86
N LYS A 438 13.25 -31.47 -5.06
CA LYS A 438 13.19 -32.92 -4.78
C LYS A 438 12.36 -33.70 -5.79
N VAL A 439 11.33 -33.09 -6.36
CA VAL A 439 10.37 -33.74 -7.24
C VAL A 439 10.29 -32.92 -8.55
N PRO A 440 11.02 -33.32 -9.60
CA PRO A 440 11.08 -32.57 -10.86
C PRO A 440 9.71 -32.29 -11.49
N ALA A 441 8.74 -33.20 -11.31
CA ALA A 441 7.37 -33.00 -11.78
C ALA A 441 6.66 -31.81 -11.08
N VAL A 442 6.96 -31.56 -9.79
CA VAL A 442 6.45 -30.38 -9.07
C VAL A 442 7.13 -29.11 -9.58
N GLY A 443 8.42 -29.16 -9.88
CA GLY A 443 9.13 -28.04 -10.53
C GLY A 443 8.57 -27.69 -11.91
N ASN A 444 8.29 -28.72 -12.73
CA ASN A 444 7.88 -28.55 -14.12
C ASN A 444 6.40 -28.20 -14.30
N TYR A 445 5.51 -28.82 -13.50
CA TYR A 445 4.05 -28.70 -13.69
C TYR A 445 3.31 -28.14 -12.46
N GLY A 446 3.95 -28.11 -11.29
CA GLY A 446 3.30 -27.70 -10.04
C GLY A 446 2.80 -26.27 -10.06
N SER A 447 3.52 -25.35 -10.72
CA SER A 447 3.11 -23.96 -10.89
C SER A 447 1.85 -23.82 -11.76
N VAL A 448 1.73 -24.62 -12.84
CA VAL A 448 0.55 -24.64 -13.72
C VAL A 448 -0.67 -25.19 -13.00
N ILE A 449 -0.52 -26.32 -12.30
CA ILE A 449 -1.62 -26.93 -11.53
C ILE A 449 -2.07 -25.99 -10.42
N LEU A 450 -1.12 -25.41 -9.66
CA LEU A 450 -1.41 -24.43 -8.62
C LEU A 450 -2.18 -23.24 -9.20
N MET A 451 -1.71 -22.67 -10.31
CA MET A 451 -2.38 -21.55 -10.98
C MET A 451 -3.82 -21.91 -11.37
N ALA A 452 -4.03 -23.09 -11.98
CA ALA A 452 -5.37 -23.54 -12.39
C ALA A 452 -6.32 -23.66 -11.19
N ILE A 453 -5.86 -24.28 -10.09
CA ILE A 453 -6.65 -24.42 -8.85
C ILE A 453 -6.96 -23.05 -8.26
N LEU A 454 -5.95 -22.18 -8.13
CA LEU A 454 -6.08 -20.83 -7.58
C LEU A 454 -7.07 -19.97 -8.37
N MET A 455 -6.99 -20.02 -9.70
CA MET A 455 -7.92 -19.30 -10.58
C MET A 455 -9.33 -19.88 -10.48
N LEU A 456 -9.50 -21.21 -10.51
CA LEU A 456 -10.81 -21.85 -10.39
C LEU A 456 -11.50 -21.46 -9.08
N LEU A 457 -10.80 -21.59 -7.95
CA LEU A 457 -11.33 -21.23 -6.64
C LEU A 457 -11.63 -19.73 -6.54
N SER A 458 -10.72 -18.87 -7.02
CA SER A 458 -10.93 -17.42 -6.98
C SER A 458 -12.17 -17.03 -7.80
N THR A 459 -12.34 -17.60 -8.98
CA THR A 459 -13.51 -17.33 -9.83
C THR A 459 -14.79 -17.84 -9.21
N ALA A 460 -14.78 -19.05 -8.63
CA ALA A 460 -15.95 -19.60 -7.93
C ALA A 460 -16.41 -18.67 -6.79
N TYR A 461 -15.47 -18.13 -6.01
CA TYR A 461 -15.78 -17.15 -4.96
C TYR A 461 -16.30 -15.83 -5.56
N LEU A 462 -15.74 -15.34 -6.67
CA LEU A 462 -16.14 -14.06 -7.26
C LEU A 462 -17.51 -14.08 -7.94
N VAL A 463 -17.92 -15.21 -8.54
CA VAL A 463 -19.24 -15.34 -9.20
C VAL A 463 -20.39 -15.16 -8.20
N ASN A 464 -20.20 -15.59 -6.95
CA ASN A 464 -21.22 -15.52 -5.91
C ASN A 464 -20.92 -14.47 -4.82
N ALA A 465 -19.90 -13.63 -5.02
CA ALA A 465 -19.47 -12.67 -4.01
C ALA A 465 -20.36 -11.42 -3.99
N SER A 466 -21.13 -11.25 -2.91
CA SER A 466 -21.72 -9.96 -2.52
C SER A 466 -20.74 -9.05 -1.78
N TYR A 467 -19.64 -9.60 -1.23
CA TYR A 467 -18.62 -8.89 -0.45
C TYR A 467 -17.24 -8.97 -1.11
N ASN A 468 -16.81 -7.87 -1.75
CA ASN A 468 -15.48 -7.74 -2.37
C ASN A 468 -14.92 -6.30 -2.21
N PRO A 469 -14.85 -5.76 -0.98
CA PRO A 469 -14.32 -4.41 -0.77
C PRO A 469 -12.81 -4.41 -1.02
N PHE A 470 -12.26 -3.29 -1.49
CA PHE A 470 -10.81 -3.06 -1.44
C PHE A 470 -10.52 -2.00 -0.37
N LEU A 471 -9.84 -2.41 0.71
CA LEU A 471 -9.74 -1.61 1.93
C LEU A 471 -9.11 -0.24 1.65
N TYR A 472 -8.15 -0.18 0.73
CA TYR A 472 -7.43 1.05 0.44
C TYR A 472 -8.31 2.16 -0.14
N PHE A 473 -9.44 1.85 -0.78
CA PHE A 473 -10.35 2.88 -1.28
C PHE A 473 -11.15 3.57 -0.18
N ASN A 474 -11.12 3.03 1.04
CA ASN A 474 -11.87 3.54 2.17
C ASN A 474 -11.03 4.43 3.11
N PHE A 475 -9.76 4.72 2.76
CA PHE A 475 -8.81 5.47 3.59
C PHE A 475 -8.51 6.89 3.07
#